data_AF-A0A1L9P4A7-F1
#
_entry.id   AF-A0A1L9P4A7-F1
#
_cell.length_a   1.000
_cell.length_b   1.000
_cell.length_c   1.000
_cell.angle_alpha   90.00
_cell.angle_beta   90.00
_cell.angle_gamma   90.00
#
_symmetry.space_group_name_H-M   'P 1'
#
loop_
_entity.id
_entity.type
_entity.pdbx_description
1 polymer ?
#
loop_
_entity_poly.entity_id
_entity_poly.type
_entity_poly.pdbx_seq_one_letter_code
_entity_poly.pdbx_strand_id
1 'polypeptide(L)'
;MVLLLYIYLASLLCVASANVEKTIFIAPSAVTLPAKDPAFDDLGLERLSPSNGMLRTHLNASFPTVSESQGTDSWYFLENLSPGQRYEVRICWLATQPTAFTLSTYTLPEILEDRALLSAISLYSSSQLAASPPQAVTTPIRRGDRSAVADSEPSADSVLFLRISAAADYFSLDQTLMEKVPPVLADVILDPFLGNVFPKSLVPTACWVSVVACVSIIVARWISRDFMRAVNSTDIRNPQDVKKGQ
;
A
#
# COMPACT_ATOMS: atom_id res chain seq x y z
N MET A 1 7.84 -5.09 -37.79
CA MET A 1 8.64 -4.92 -36.56
C MET A 1 7.96 -4.03 -35.53
N VAL A 2 7.54 -2.80 -35.89
CA VAL A 2 6.84 -1.87 -34.97
C VAL A 2 5.53 -2.44 -34.42
N LEU A 3 4.72 -3.10 -35.24
CA LEU A 3 3.48 -3.76 -34.81
C LEU A 3 3.73 -4.91 -33.80
N LEU A 4 4.76 -5.73 -34.02
CA LEU A 4 5.17 -6.79 -33.09
C LEU A 4 5.67 -6.23 -31.76
N LEU A 5 6.37 -5.08 -31.79
CA LEU A 5 6.78 -4.38 -30.58
C LEU A 5 5.57 -3.85 -29.80
N TYR A 6 4.56 -3.27 -30.48
CA TYR A 6 3.33 -2.81 -29.83
C TYR A 6 2.50 -3.96 -29.27
N ILE A 7 2.40 -5.10 -29.96
CA ILE A 7 1.72 -6.30 -29.46
C ILE A 7 2.45 -6.85 -28.23
N TYR A 8 3.79 -6.90 -28.27
CA TYR A 8 4.61 -7.31 -27.13
C TYR A 8 4.41 -6.36 -25.93
N LEU A 9 4.44 -5.04 -26.16
CA LEU A 9 4.21 -4.05 -25.12
C LEU A 9 2.79 -4.13 -24.54
N ALA A 10 1.79 -4.37 -25.39
CA ALA A 10 0.41 -4.57 -24.96
C ALA A 10 0.23 -5.87 -24.15
N SER A 11 0.94 -6.95 -24.50
CA SER A 11 0.92 -8.20 -23.73
C SER A 11 1.55 -8.07 -22.34
N LEU A 12 2.46 -7.10 -22.15
CA LEU A 12 3.06 -6.79 -20.86
C LEU A 12 2.13 -5.99 -19.92
N LEU A 13 1.02 -5.44 -20.42
CA LEU A 13 0.02 -4.71 -19.62
C LEU A 13 -0.96 -5.62 -18.87
N CYS A 14 -0.60 -6.90 -18.65
CA CYS A 14 -1.47 -7.83 -17.93
C CYS A 14 -1.71 -7.33 -16.51
N VAL A 15 -2.98 -7.23 -16.11
CA VAL A 15 -3.36 -6.80 -14.76
C VAL A 15 -3.08 -7.93 -13.79
N ALA A 16 -2.16 -7.71 -12.86
CA ALA A 16 -1.94 -8.63 -11.75
C ALA A 16 -3.01 -8.38 -10.67
N SER A 17 -3.83 -9.38 -10.39
CA SER A 17 -4.65 -9.37 -9.17
C SER A 17 -3.76 -9.78 -8.01
N ALA A 18 -3.82 -9.00 -6.93
CA ALA A 18 -3.13 -9.28 -5.68
C ALA A 18 -4.09 -8.98 -4.54
N ASN A 19 -3.83 -9.56 -3.37
CA ASN A 19 -4.55 -9.27 -2.14
C ASN A 19 -4.05 -7.93 -1.58
N VAL A 20 -4.38 -6.88 -2.32
CA VAL A 20 -4.10 -5.50 -2.00
C VAL A 20 -5.31 -4.66 -2.38
N GLU A 21 -5.71 -3.79 -1.47
CA GLU A 21 -6.72 -2.76 -1.73
C GLU A 21 -6.07 -1.42 -1.42
N LYS A 22 -6.43 -0.38 -2.17
CA LYS A 22 -5.78 0.92 -2.03
C LYS A 22 -6.70 2.09 -2.29
N THR A 23 -6.44 3.17 -1.57
CA THR A 23 -7.03 4.48 -1.85
C THR A 23 -5.94 5.53 -2.00
N ILE A 24 -6.22 6.56 -2.80
CA ILE A 24 -5.30 7.64 -3.09
C ILE A 24 -6.00 8.95 -2.79
N PHE A 25 -5.33 9.82 -2.04
CA PHE A 25 -5.87 11.11 -1.66
C PHE A 25 -4.80 12.20 -1.75
N ILE A 26 -5.25 13.45 -1.67
CA ILE A 26 -4.39 14.62 -1.54
C ILE A 26 -4.55 15.11 -0.11
N ALA A 27 -3.43 15.32 0.57
CA ALA A 27 -3.45 15.82 1.93
C ALA A 27 -4.11 17.21 1.95
N PRO A 28 -5.15 17.42 2.79
CA PRO A 28 -5.87 18.69 2.86
C PRO A 28 -4.95 19.83 3.33
N SER A 29 -5.43 21.06 3.22
CA SER A 29 -4.77 22.20 3.86
C SER A 29 -4.54 21.93 5.33
N ALA A 30 -3.39 22.35 5.84
CA ALA A 30 -3.07 22.21 7.24
C ALA A 30 -4.17 22.86 8.09
N VAL A 31 -4.68 22.10 9.04
CA VAL A 31 -5.52 22.65 10.10
C VAL A 31 -4.57 23.07 11.20
N THR A 32 -4.63 24.32 11.64
CA THR A 32 -3.98 24.72 12.89
C THR A 32 -4.69 24.02 14.04
N LEU A 33 -4.36 22.75 14.23
CA LEU A 33 -4.69 22.03 15.45
C LEU A 33 -3.79 22.64 16.53
N PRO A 34 -4.35 23.07 17.68
CA PRO A 34 -3.54 23.40 18.84
C PRO A 34 -2.57 22.23 19.02
N ALA A 35 -1.27 22.51 19.09
CA ALA A 35 -0.24 21.49 19.18
C ALA A 35 -0.66 20.47 20.24
N LYS A 36 -1.04 19.26 19.80
CA LYS A 36 -1.52 18.18 20.65
C LYS A 36 -2.86 18.48 21.33
N ASP A 37 -3.93 18.62 20.55
CA ASP A 37 -5.28 18.64 21.10
C ASP A 37 -5.58 17.27 21.77
N PRO A 38 -5.72 17.22 23.10
CA PRO A 38 -5.92 15.98 23.84
C PRO A 38 -7.17 15.23 23.36
N ALA A 39 -8.16 15.93 22.79
CA ALA A 39 -9.40 15.30 22.33
C ALA A 39 -9.18 14.23 21.24
N PHE A 40 -8.17 14.39 20.38
CA PHE A 40 -7.86 13.39 19.33
C PHE A 40 -6.88 12.31 19.81
N ASP A 41 -5.98 12.65 20.73
CA ASP A 41 -5.15 11.67 21.42
C ASP A 41 -6.00 10.72 22.29
N ASP A 42 -7.10 11.23 22.86
CA ASP A 42 -8.04 10.48 23.69
C ASP A 42 -8.89 9.47 22.89
N LEU A 43 -8.99 9.60 21.57
CA LEU A 43 -9.75 8.64 20.74
C LEU A 43 -9.10 7.25 20.69
N GLY A 44 -7.83 7.12 21.07
CA GLY A 44 -7.13 5.83 21.08
C GLY A 44 -6.91 5.21 19.70
N LEU A 45 -7.02 6.00 18.62
CA LEU A 45 -6.80 5.53 17.26
C LEU A 45 -5.30 5.30 17.01
N GLU A 46 -4.97 4.21 16.32
CA GLU A 46 -3.60 3.99 15.84
C GLU A 46 -3.24 5.03 14.77
N ARG A 47 -2.00 5.52 14.83
CA ARG A 47 -1.51 6.64 14.02
C ARG A 47 -0.55 6.15 12.94
N LEU A 48 -0.71 6.65 11.70
CA LEU A 48 0.25 6.49 10.61
C LEU A 48 0.76 7.85 10.17
N SER A 49 2.05 7.93 9.88
CA SER A 49 2.70 9.13 9.37
C SER A 49 3.70 8.78 8.27
N PRO A 50 4.15 9.73 7.44
CA PRO A 50 5.11 9.42 6.38
C PRO A 50 6.46 8.87 6.90
N SER A 51 6.82 9.15 8.15
CA SER A 51 8.02 8.61 8.81
C SER A 51 7.81 7.22 9.39
N ASN A 52 6.59 6.91 9.86
CA ASN A 52 6.18 5.58 10.32
C ASN A 52 4.96 5.10 9.53
N GLY A 53 5.17 4.90 8.22
CA GLY A 53 4.10 4.64 7.27
C GLY A 53 3.67 3.19 7.17
N MET A 54 4.17 2.27 8.00
CA MET A 54 3.81 0.85 7.94
C MET A 54 3.32 0.36 9.29
N LEU A 55 2.13 -0.22 9.31
CA LEU A 55 1.48 -0.73 10.50
C LEU A 55 0.98 -2.16 10.23
N ARG A 56 1.52 -3.12 10.99
CA ARG A 56 1.08 -4.51 10.98
C ARG A 56 0.06 -4.73 12.10
N THR A 57 -1.16 -5.12 11.75
CA THR A 57 -2.28 -5.18 12.69
C THR A 57 -3.23 -6.35 12.38
N HIS A 58 -4.15 -6.63 13.30
CA HIS A 58 -5.23 -7.61 13.12
C HIS A 58 -6.56 -6.87 13.02
N LEU A 59 -7.17 -6.92 11.84
CA LEU A 59 -8.44 -6.26 11.57
C LEU A 59 -9.59 -7.22 11.84
N ASN A 60 -10.55 -6.79 12.65
CA ASN A 60 -11.81 -7.52 12.79
C ASN A 60 -12.57 -7.43 11.47
N ALA A 61 -13.14 -8.56 11.06
CA ALA A 61 -14.00 -8.65 9.89
C ALA A 61 -15.33 -9.29 10.29
N SER A 62 -16.36 -9.05 9.49
CA SER A 62 -17.67 -9.69 9.65
C SER A 62 -18.25 -10.04 8.29
N PHE A 63 -19.21 -10.96 8.25
CA PHE A 63 -19.94 -11.22 7.02
C PHE A 63 -20.83 -10.02 6.68
N PRO A 64 -20.90 -9.62 5.40
CA PRO A 64 -21.71 -8.48 4.99
C PRO A 64 -23.19 -8.75 5.27
N THR A 65 -23.88 -7.76 5.85
CA THR A 65 -25.33 -7.80 6.09
C THR A 65 -26.05 -6.77 5.23
N VAL A 66 -27.39 -6.80 5.22
CA VAL A 66 -28.21 -5.82 4.47
C VAL A 66 -27.94 -4.39 4.95
N SER A 67 -27.69 -4.20 6.25
CA SER A 67 -27.39 -2.90 6.84
C SER A 67 -25.90 -2.55 6.82
N GLU A 68 -25.01 -3.54 6.87
CA GLU A 68 -23.56 -3.38 6.91
C GLU A 68 -22.90 -4.19 5.78
N SER A 69 -23.03 -3.67 4.56
CA SER A 69 -22.55 -4.37 3.36
C SER A 69 -21.03 -4.45 3.23
N GLN A 70 -20.28 -3.62 3.98
CA GLN A 70 -18.82 -3.56 3.95
C GLN A 70 -18.16 -4.25 5.15
N GLY A 71 -18.95 -4.93 5.99
CA GLY A 71 -18.47 -5.63 7.18
C GLY A 71 -18.07 -4.67 8.31
N THR A 72 -16.97 -4.97 9.00
CA THR A 72 -16.58 -4.27 10.23
C THR A 72 -15.61 -3.12 9.94
N ASP A 73 -15.88 -1.96 10.53
CA ASP A 73 -15.04 -0.78 10.41
C ASP A 73 -13.90 -0.76 11.43
N SER A 74 -12.72 -0.36 10.97
CA SER A 74 -11.56 -0.01 11.78
C SER A 74 -11.07 1.39 11.41
N TRP A 75 -10.73 2.18 12.43
CA TRP A 75 -10.39 3.59 12.26
C TRP A 75 -8.95 3.90 12.67
N TYR A 76 -8.31 4.73 11.86
CA TYR A 76 -6.92 5.15 12.01
C TYR A 76 -6.78 6.65 11.79
N PHE A 77 -5.71 7.23 12.34
CA PHE A 77 -5.39 8.64 12.20
C PHE A 77 -4.13 8.83 11.35
N LEU A 78 -4.24 9.61 10.28
CA LEU A 78 -3.12 9.95 9.40
C LEU A 78 -2.61 11.34 9.77
N GLU A 79 -1.34 11.44 10.13
CA GLU A 79 -0.75 12.67 10.66
C GLU A 79 0.57 13.05 9.98
N ASN A 80 1.01 14.28 10.22
CA ASN A 80 2.24 14.86 9.67
C ASN A 80 2.28 14.76 8.13
N LEU A 81 1.12 14.91 7.49
CA LEU A 81 1.01 14.94 6.03
C LEU A 81 1.40 16.33 5.52
N SER A 82 2.07 16.37 4.37
CA SER A 82 2.41 17.63 3.71
C SER A 82 1.22 18.13 2.88
N PRO A 83 0.66 19.32 3.17
CA PRO A 83 -0.50 19.86 2.43
C PRO A 83 -0.28 19.86 0.91
N GLY A 84 -1.28 19.41 0.15
CA GLY A 84 -1.22 19.34 -1.32
C GLY A 84 -0.35 18.22 -1.87
N GLN A 85 0.32 17.43 -1.01
CA GLN A 85 1.00 16.22 -1.44
C GLN A 85 0.00 15.07 -1.58
N ARG A 86 0.20 14.25 -2.62
CA ARG A 86 -0.56 13.05 -2.90
C ARG A 86 0.01 11.86 -2.12
N TYR A 87 -0.87 11.05 -1.55
CA TYR A 87 -0.52 9.86 -0.80
C TYR A 87 -1.37 8.68 -1.28
N GLU A 88 -0.81 7.48 -1.19
CA GLU A 88 -1.53 6.22 -1.31
C GLU A 88 -1.54 5.54 0.05
N VAL A 89 -2.70 5.07 0.49
CA VAL A 89 -2.80 4.08 1.56
C VAL A 89 -3.19 2.77 0.93
N ARG A 90 -2.42 1.73 1.23
CA ARG A 90 -2.67 0.36 0.78
C ARG A 90 -2.77 -0.57 1.98
N ILE A 91 -3.64 -1.56 1.86
CA ILE A 91 -3.72 -2.68 2.78
C ILE A 91 -3.33 -3.95 2.05
N CYS A 92 -2.44 -4.74 2.63
CA CYS A 92 -2.02 -6.04 2.12
C CYS A 92 -2.39 -7.14 3.12
N TRP A 93 -2.91 -8.28 2.66
CA TRP A 93 -3.30 -9.39 3.54
C TRP A 93 -2.97 -10.76 2.94
N LEU A 94 -3.05 -11.79 3.78
CA LEU A 94 -2.77 -13.17 3.40
C LEU A 94 -3.86 -13.75 2.48
N ALA A 95 -3.45 -14.48 1.44
CA ALA A 95 -4.38 -15.18 0.54
C ALA A 95 -5.24 -16.25 1.23
N THR A 96 -4.79 -16.75 2.37
CA THR A 96 -5.52 -17.74 3.18
C THR A 96 -6.61 -17.12 4.05
N GLN A 97 -6.78 -15.80 4.03
CA GLN A 97 -7.83 -15.07 4.75
C GLN A 97 -8.65 -14.21 3.77
N PRO A 98 -9.51 -14.81 2.94
CA PRO A 98 -10.29 -14.10 1.92
C PRO A 98 -11.17 -13.02 2.57
N THR A 99 -10.87 -11.77 2.25
CA THR A 99 -11.50 -10.60 2.85
C THR A 99 -11.58 -9.51 1.80
N ALA A 100 -12.78 -8.96 1.63
CA ALA A 100 -12.99 -7.77 0.82
C ALA A 100 -12.77 -6.53 1.71
N PHE A 101 -11.76 -5.75 1.39
CA PHE A 101 -11.47 -4.49 2.08
C PHE A 101 -12.03 -3.30 1.30
N THR A 102 -12.39 -2.25 2.02
CA THR A 102 -12.72 -0.94 1.44
C THR A 102 -12.05 0.15 2.27
N LEU A 103 -11.35 1.09 1.61
CA LEU A 103 -10.64 2.17 2.27
C LEU A 103 -11.29 3.51 1.94
N SER A 104 -11.53 4.33 2.95
CA SER A 104 -12.06 5.68 2.79
C SER A 104 -11.31 6.65 3.70
N THR A 105 -11.03 7.85 3.20
CA THR A 105 -10.37 8.90 3.97
C THR A 105 -11.31 10.07 4.16
N TYR A 106 -11.32 10.64 5.36
CA TYR A 106 -12.19 11.73 5.73
C TYR A 106 -11.41 12.88 6.34
N THR A 107 -11.79 14.10 5.96
CA THR A 107 -11.28 15.31 6.61
C THR A 107 -11.98 15.54 7.95
N LEU A 108 -11.35 16.34 8.82
CA LEU A 108 -11.98 16.71 10.09
C LEU A 108 -13.33 17.43 9.91
N PRO A 109 -13.48 18.41 8.99
CA PRO A 109 -14.78 19.02 8.71
C PRO A 109 -15.84 18.02 8.28
N GLU A 110 -15.50 17.08 7.39
CA GLU A 110 -16.44 16.04 6.93
C GLU A 110 -16.96 15.17 8.08
N ILE A 111 -16.07 14.78 9.00
CA ILE A 111 -16.47 14.01 10.18
C ILE A 111 -17.37 14.85 11.07
N LEU A 112 -17.03 16.11 11.34
CA LEU A 112 -17.83 16.97 12.22
C LEU A 112 -19.23 17.25 11.65
N GLU A 113 -19.37 17.28 10.33
CA GLU A 113 -20.65 17.49 9.64
C GLU A 113 -21.50 16.21 9.58
N ASP A 114 -20.88 15.03 9.49
CA ASP A 114 -21.58 13.76 9.41
C ASP A 114 -21.73 13.05 10.77
N ARG A 115 -22.96 13.08 11.31
CA ARG A 115 -23.29 12.40 12.57
C ARG A 115 -23.04 10.90 12.52
N ALA A 116 -23.22 10.25 11.37
CA ALA A 116 -23.01 8.81 11.25
C ALA A 116 -21.52 8.48 11.44
N LEU A 117 -20.62 9.26 10.82
CA LEU A 117 -19.17 9.08 10.98
C LEU A 117 -18.72 9.32 12.42
N LEU A 118 -19.21 10.39 13.07
CA LEU A 118 -18.92 10.63 14.49
C LEU A 118 -19.36 9.47 15.37
N SER A 119 -20.56 8.93 15.13
CA SER A 119 -21.07 7.80 15.89
C SER A 119 -20.22 6.54 15.68
N ALA A 120 -19.77 6.28 14.45
CA ALA A 120 -18.94 5.14 14.12
C ALA A 120 -17.54 5.23 14.78
N ILE A 121 -16.91 6.41 14.72
CA ILE A 121 -15.60 6.65 15.37
C ILE A 121 -15.74 6.52 16.89
N SER A 122 -16.77 7.10 17.49
CA SER A 122 -17.01 7.03 18.93
C SER A 122 -17.23 5.59 19.40
N LEU A 123 -18.04 4.82 18.66
CA LEU A 123 -18.27 3.40 18.95
C LEU A 123 -16.96 2.61 18.88
N TYR A 124 -16.20 2.78 17.79
CA TYR A 124 -14.91 2.12 17.61
C TYR A 124 -13.94 2.48 18.75
N SER A 125 -13.77 3.77 19.04
CA SER A 125 -12.91 4.28 20.11
C SER A 125 -13.28 3.68 21.47
N SER A 126 -14.57 3.67 21.82
CA SER A 126 -15.05 3.10 23.09
C SER A 126 -14.77 1.59 23.20
N SER A 127 -14.93 0.85 22.10
CA SER A 127 -14.65 -0.59 22.07
C SER A 127 -13.16 -0.88 22.25
N GLN A 128 -12.30 -0.07 21.64
CA GLN A 128 -10.84 -0.21 21.72
C GLN A 128 -10.32 0.12 23.12
N LEU A 129 -10.86 1.18 23.73
CA LEU A 129 -10.54 1.55 25.12
C LEU A 129 -11.02 0.49 26.12
N ALA A 130 -12.17 -0.14 25.88
CA ALA A 130 -12.67 -1.24 26.72
C ALA A 130 -11.87 -2.55 26.55
N ALA A 131 -11.34 -2.80 25.34
CA ALA A 131 -10.52 -3.97 25.05
C ALA A 131 -9.08 -3.87 25.59
N SER A 132 -8.61 -2.66 25.91
CA SER A 132 -7.31 -2.45 26.56
C SER A 132 -7.41 -2.74 28.07
N PRO A 133 -6.71 -3.76 28.61
CA PRO A 133 -6.67 -3.96 30.05
C PRO A 133 -6.00 -2.76 30.75
N PRO A 134 -6.32 -2.47 32.04
CA PRO A 134 -5.58 -1.49 32.82
C PRO A 134 -4.13 -1.95 32.91
N GLN A 135 -3.24 -1.34 32.12
CA GLN A 135 -1.82 -1.65 32.18
C GLN A 135 -1.29 -1.21 33.54
N ALA A 136 -1.11 -2.21 34.42
CA ALA A 136 -0.05 -2.17 35.40
C ALA A 136 1.26 -1.86 34.65
N VAL A 137 1.94 -0.82 35.12
CA VAL A 137 3.31 -0.47 34.77
C VAL A 137 4.14 -1.76 34.72
N THR A 138 4.67 -2.11 33.54
CA THR A 138 5.97 -2.75 33.25
C THR A 138 5.89 -3.55 31.94
N THR A 139 6.22 -2.92 30.81
CA THR A 139 7.13 -3.43 29.76
C THR A 139 7.13 -2.44 28.58
N PRO A 140 8.30 -2.00 28.08
CA PRO A 140 8.35 -0.98 27.04
C PRO A 140 8.02 -1.63 25.70
N ILE A 141 6.77 -1.49 25.25
CA ILE A 141 6.50 -1.50 23.80
C ILE A 141 7.33 -0.35 23.23
N ARG A 142 8.10 -0.65 22.18
CA ARG A 142 8.97 0.31 21.46
C ARG A 142 8.17 1.54 21.02
N ARG A 143 8.04 2.51 21.93
CA ARG A 143 7.89 3.92 21.61
C ARG A 143 9.12 4.30 20.81
N GLY A 144 8.94 4.60 19.52
CA GLY A 144 9.94 5.31 18.76
C GLY A 144 10.41 6.53 19.55
N ASP A 145 11.73 6.71 19.57
CA ASP A 145 12.51 7.59 20.41
C ASP A 145 11.83 8.88 20.87
N ARG A 146 11.72 9.02 22.20
CA ARG A 146 11.81 10.32 22.86
C ARG A 146 13.24 10.50 23.36
N SER A 147 14.04 11.22 22.58
CA SER A 147 15.16 12.08 23.02
C SER A 147 15.66 12.81 21.77
N ALA A 148 15.93 14.10 21.72
CA ALA A 148 15.66 15.26 22.55
C ALA A 148 16.17 16.47 21.72
N VAL A 149 15.67 17.66 22.05
CA VAL A 149 16.26 18.99 21.78
C VAL A 149 15.85 19.74 20.49
N ALA A 150 15.24 20.90 20.77
CA ALA A 150 15.13 22.14 20.00
C ALA A 150 14.02 22.28 18.94
N ASP A 151 13.16 23.26 19.19
CA ASP A 151 12.38 24.07 18.25
C ASP A 151 11.53 23.30 17.24
N SER A 152 10.36 22.85 17.68
CA SER A 152 9.26 22.60 16.76
C SER A 152 8.40 23.86 16.73
N GLU A 153 8.64 24.72 15.73
CA GLU A 153 7.59 25.63 15.24
C GLU A 153 6.28 24.85 15.09
N PRO A 154 5.10 25.49 15.21
CA PRO A 154 3.84 24.85 14.85
C PRO A 154 3.91 24.46 13.36
N SER A 155 4.36 23.23 13.08
CA SER A 155 4.25 22.64 11.76
C SER A 155 2.77 22.55 11.48
N ALA A 156 2.36 23.26 10.42
CA ALA A 156 1.01 23.20 9.93
C ALA A 156 0.83 21.80 9.32
N ASP A 157 0.48 20.84 10.17
CA ASP A 157 0.39 19.44 9.80
C ASP A 157 -1.00 19.15 9.23
N SER A 158 -1.03 18.55 8.06
CA SER A 158 -2.26 18.05 7.47
C SER A 158 -2.62 16.71 8.08
N VAL A 159 -3.90 16.54 8.41
CA VAL A 159 -4.42 15.34 9.08
C VAL A 159 -5.65 14.79 8.36
N LEU A 160 -5.83 13.47 8.43
CA LEU A 160 -6.98 12.76 7.88
C LEU A 160 -7.35 11.58 8.79
N PHE A 161 -8.61 11.19 8.74
CA PHE A 161 -9.07 9.94 9.32
C PHE A 161 -9.17 8.89 8.22
N LEU A 162 -8.70 7.68 8.50
CA LEU A 162 -8.79 6.54 7.61
C LEU A 162 -9.77 5.53 8.19
N ARG A 163 -10.79 5.18 7.41
CA ARG A 163 -11.70 4.07 7.66
C ARG A 163 -11.30 2.90 6.78
N ILE A 164 -11.12 1.74 7.41
CA ILE A 164 -10.92 0.45 6.73
C ILE A 164 -12.09 -0.44 7.09
N SER A 165 -12.92 -0.79 6.11
CA SER A 165 -14.03 -1.72 6.27
C SER A 165 -13.62 -3.10 5.78
N ALA A 166 -13.86 -4.13 6.58
CA ALA A 166 -13.44 -5.50 6.32
C ALA A 166 -14.64 -6.46 6.31
N ALA A 167 -14.97 -6.96 5.12
CA ALA A 167 -16.00 -7.98 4.92
C ALA A 167 -15.37 -9.34 4.64
N ALA A 168 -15.78 -10.37 5.38
CA ALA A 168 -15.38 -11.73 5.09
C ALA A 168 -15.91 -12.17 3.72
N ASP A 169 -15.03 -12.65 2.84
CA ASP A 169 -15.36 -13.02 1.45
C ASP A 169 -15.08 -14.50 1.18
N TYR A 170 -15.74 -15.37 1.95
CA TYR A 170 -15.67 -16.81 1.80
C TYR A 170 -16.93 -17.50 2.28
N PHE A 171 -17.09 -18.76 1.87
CA PHE A 171 -18.06 -19.68 2.44
C PHE A 171 -17.34 -20.94 2.91
N SER A 172 -17.69 -21.42 4.10
CA SER A 172 -17.11 -22.62 4.70
C SER A 172 -18.19 -23.56 5.18
N LEU A 173 -17.88 -24.86 5.21
CA LEU A 173 -18.70 -25.87 5.87
C LEU A 173 -18.48 -25.89 7.39
N ASP A 174 -17.40 -25.28 7.86
CA ASP A 174 -17.14 -25.09 9.28
C ASP A 174 -18.09 -24.01 9.82
N GLN A 175 -19.09 -24.45 10.57
CA GLN A 175 -20.09 -23.58 11.18
C GLN A 175 -19.45 -22.55 12.13
N THR A 176 -18.37 -22.91 12.83
CA THR A 176 -17.71 -21.97 13.74
C THR A 176 -17.08 -20.80 12.99
N LEU A 177 -16.53 -21.07 11.81
CA LEU A 177 -15.93 -20.06 10.93
C LEU A 177 -17.00 -19.17 10.28
N MET A 178 -18.17 -19.75 9.99
CA MET A 178 -19.32 -19.00 9.45
C MET A 178 -20.04 -18.16 10.53
N GLU A 179 -19.96 -18.54 11.80
CA GLU A 179 -20.55 -17.79 12.91
C GLU A 179 -19.61 -16.73 13.48
N LYS A 180 -18.30 -17.02 13.57
CA LYS A 180 -17.29 -16.14 14.15
C LYS A 180 -16.10 -16.00 13.21
N VAL A 181 -16.10 -14.87 12.49
CA VAL A 181 -15.00 -14.50 11.60
C VAL A 181 -13.75 -14.19 12.43
N PRO A 182 -12.60 -14.84 12.15
CA PRO A 182 -11.35 -14.54 12.82
C PRO A 182 -10.77 -13.21 12.30
N PRO A 183 -10.03 -12.45 13.14
CA PRO A 183 -9.32 -11.26 12.69
C PRO A 183 -8.30 -11.56 11.57
N VAL A 184 -8.17 -10.63 10.65
CA VAL A 184 -7.32 -10.73 9.46
C VAL A 184 -5.99 -10.04 9.73
N LEU A 185 -4.88 -10.76 9.57
CA LEU A 185 -3.55 -10.15 9.67
C LEU A 185 -3.28 -9.33 8.41
N ALA A 186 -3.12 -8.03 8.58
CA ALA A 186 -2.93 -7.09 7.48
C ALA A 186 -1.83 -6.07 7.75
N ASP A 187 -1.20 -5.63 6.68
CA ASP A 187 -0.23 -4.53 6.67
C ASP A 187 -0.87 -3.30 6.04
N VAL A 188 -1.09 -2.25 6.83
CA VAL A 188 -1.53 -0.93 6.36
C VAL A 188 -0.31 -0.08 6.09
N ILE A 189 -0.18 0.44 4.86
CA ILE A 189 0.98 1.19 4.41
C ILE A 189 0.55 2.52 3.83
N LEU A 190 1.05 3.63 4.39
CA LEU A 190 0.95 4.99 3.90
C LEU A 190 2.23 5.34 3.10
N ASP A 191 2.07 5.63 1.81
CA ASP A 191 3.18 5.93 0.90
C ASP A 191 3.01 7.33 0.25
N PRO A 192 3.95 8.28 0.46
CA PRO A 192 3.93 9.56 -0.22
C PRO A 192 4.28 9.44 -1.70
N PHE A 193 3.68 10.29 -2.54
CA PHE A 193 4.08 10.39 -3.94
C PHE A 193 5.27 11.35 -4.10
N LEU A 194 6.21 11.00 -4.97
CA LEU A 194 7.23 11.92 -5.47
C LEU A 194 6.64 12.77 -6.59
N GLY A 195 6.67 14.09 -6.41
CA GLY A 195 6.15 15.05 -7.37
C GLY A 195 4.67 14.83 -7.72
N ASN A 196 3.90 14.18 -6.84
CA ASN A 196 2.50 13.79 -7.06
C ASN A 196 2.26 12.84 -8.26
N VAL A 197 3.31 12.22 -8.82
CA VAL A 197 3.19 11.29 -9.96
C VAL A 197 3.31 9.83 -9.55
N PHE A 198 4.37 9.46 -8.81
CA PHE A 198 4.65 8.06 -8.47
C PHE A 198 4.79 7.83 -6.97
N PRO A 199 4.31 6.70 -6.44
CA PRO A 199 4.57 6.31 -5.05
C PRO A 199 6.07 6.20 -4.78
N LYS A 200 6.52 6.70 -3.63
CA LYS A 200 7.95 6.71 -3.27
C LYS A 200 8.52 5.31 -3.17
N SER A 201 7.75 4.35 -2.67
CA SER A 201 8.22 2.96 -2.57
C SER A 201 8.42 2.28 -3.92
N LEU A 202 7.87 2.81 -5.03
CA LEU A 202 8.05 2.26 -6.37
C LEU A 202 9.42 2.58 -6.99
N VAL A 203 10.08 3.65 -6.51
CA VAL A 203 11.32 4.18 -7.12
C VAL A 203 12.45 3.15 -7.16
N PRO A 204 12.78 2.43 -6.07
CA PRO A 204 13.84 1.42 -6.10
C PRO A 204 13.55 0.29 -7.09
N THR A 205 12.30 -0.15 -7.16
CA THR A 205 11.86 -1.20 -8.09
C THR A 205 12.00 -0.74 -9.54
N ALA A 206 11.53 0.47 -9.87
CA ALA A 206 11.65 1.03 -11.21
C ALA A 206 13.12 1.21 -11.63
N CYS A 207 13.97 1.66 -10.70
CA CYS A 207 15.41 1.77 -10.92
C CYS A 207 16.03 0.41 -11.24
N TRP A 208 15.71 -0.62 -10.45
CA TRP A 208 16.21 -1.97 -10.66
C TRP A 208 15.77 -2.56 -12.01
N VAL A 209 14.49 -2.44 -12.34
CA VAL A 209 13.95 -2.89 -13.63
C VAL A 209 14.67 -2.20 -14.79
N SER A 210 14.95 -0.90 -14.66
CA SER A 210 15.70 -0.14 -15.68
C SER A 210 17.12 -0.67 -15.87
N VAL A 211 17.83 -0.99 -14.78
CA VAL A 211 19.17 -1.58 -14.83
C VAL A 211 19.14 -2.94 -15.52
N VAL A 212 18.22 -3.82 -15.12
CA VAL A 212 18.08 -5.16 -15.71
C VAL A 212 17.75 -5.07 -17.21
N ALA A 213 16.88 -4.14 -17.62
CA ALA A 213 16.55 -3.91 -19.01
C ALA A 213 17.77 -3.46 -19.84
N CYS A 214 18.55 -2.50 -19.34
CA CYS A 214 19.79 -2.05 -19.99
C CYS A 214 20.79 -3.19 -20.19
N VAL A 215 21.04 -3.99 -19.15
CA VAL A 215 21.94 -5.14 -19.23
C VAL A 215 21.44 -6.16 -20.25
N SER A 216 20.14 -6.46 -20.25
CA SER A 216 19.52 -7.39 -21.19
C SER A 216 19.71 -6.94 -22.65
N ILE A 217 19.57 -5.65 -22.94
CA ILE A 217 19.80 -5.09 -24.28
C ILE A 217 21.28 -5.23 -24.69
N ILE A 218 22.21 -4.98 -23.77
CA ILE A 218 23.65 -5.12 -24.04
C ILE A 218 23.99 -6.58 -24.38
N VAL A 219 23.50 -7.53 -23.57
CA VAL A 219 23.73 -8.97 -23.77
C VAL A 219 23.10 -9.44 -25.09
N ALA A 220 21.86 -9.05 -25.37
CA ALA A 220 21.21 -9.40 -26.63
C ALA A 220 21.97 -8.89 -27.86
N ARG A 221 22.51 -7.66 -27.79
CA ARG A 221 23.37 -7.08 -28.85
C ARG A 221 24.69 -7.81 -29.00
N TRP A 222 25.29 -8.26 -27.90
CA TRP A 222 26.53 -9.03 -27.95
C TRP A 222 26.32 -10.41 -28.61
N ILE A 223 25.31 -11.16 -28.17
CA ILE A 223 24.96 -12.49 -28.71
C ILE A 223 24.59 -12.41 -30.20
N SER A 224 23.76 -11.46 -30.59
CA SER A 224 23.37 -11.28 -31.99
C SER A 224 24.56 -10.97 -32.90
N ARG A 225 25.53 -10.17 -32.43
CA ARG A 225 26.77 -9.91 -33.17
C ARG A 225 27.62 -11.17 -33.32
N ASP A 226 27.78 -11.95 -32.26
CA ASP A 226 28.57 -13.18 -32.31
C ASP A 226 27.91 -14.26 -33.18
N PHE A 227 26.59 -14.39 -33.11
CA PHE A 227 25.84 -15.25 -34.02
C PHE A 227 26.02 -14.84 -35.49
N MET A 228 25.93 -13.53 -35.78
CA MET A 228 26.14 -13.02 -37.14
C MET A 228 27.58 -13.25 -37.64
N ARG A 229 28.58 -13.15 -36.76
CA ARG A 229 29.98 -13.49 -37.06
C ARG A 229 30.15 -14.98 -37.38
N ALA A 230 29.51 -15.86 -36.63
CA ALA A 230 29.56 -17.30 -36.87
C ALA A 230 28.93 -17.68 -38.22
N VAL A 231 27.75 -17.13 -38.53
CA VAL A 231 27.06 -17.37 -39.81
C VAL A 231 27.89 -16.89 -41.00
N ASN A 232 28.47 -15.69 -40.92
CA ASN A 232 29.33 -15.16 -41.99
C ASN A 232 30.60 -16.00 -42.19
N SER A 233 31.12 -16.62 -41.14
CA SER A 233 32.31 -17.47 -41.21
C SER A 233 32.02 -18.83 -41.86
N THR A 234 30.79 -19.35 -41.73
CA THR A 234 30.34 -20.55 -42.46
C THR A 234 30.07 -20.30 -43.95
N ASP A 235 29.56 -19.11 -44.32
CA ASP A 235 29.27 -18.77 -45.71
C ASP A 235 30.55 -18.63 -46.57
N ILE A 236 31.64 -18.11 -45.98
CA ILE A 236 32.95 -17.97 -46.65
C ILE A 236 33.65 -19.32 -46.88
N ARG A 237 33.27 -20.39 -46.17
CA ARG A 237 33.90 -21.72 -46.33
C ARG A 237 33.34 -22.53 -47.51
N ASN A 238 32.20 -22.13 -48.06
CA ASN A 238 31.51 -22.86 -49.14
C ASN A 238 31.88 -22.51 -50.62
N PRO A 239 32.76 -21.55 -50.98
CA PRO A 239 33.14 -21.32 -52.38
C PRO A 239 34.32 -22.16 -52.92
N GLN A 240 35.04 -22.92 -52.09
CA GLN A 240 36.32 -23.55 -52.50
C GLN A 240 36.24 -25.06 -52.80
N ASP A 241 35.16 -25.76 -52.44
CA ASP A 241 35.03 -27.21 -52.74
C ASP A 241 34.45 -27.52 -54.14
N VAL A 242 34.05 -26.50 -54.91
CA VAL A 242 33.55 -26.70 -56.30
C VAL A 242 34.68 -26.65 -57.35
N LYS A 243 35.91 -26.22 -57.01
CA LYS A 243 37.00 -26.03 -57.98
C LYS A 243 38.11 -27.10 -57.98
N LYS A 244 37.97 -28.21 -57.24
CA LYS A 244 38.96 -29.31 -57.22
C LYS A 244 38.47 -30.65 -57.81
N GLY A 245 37.44 -30.61 -58.64
CA GLY A 245 36.86 -31.81 -59.27
C GLY A 245 36.60 -31.67 -60.76
N GLN A 246 37.51 -31.03 -61.50
CA GLN A 246 37.55 -31.05 -62.96
C GLN A 246 38.92 -31.47 -63.46
#